data_AF-A0A5D4NX62-F1
#
_entry.id   AF-A0A5D4NX62-F1
#
_cell.length_a   1.000
_cell.length_b   1.000
_cell.length_c   1.000
_cell.angle_alpha   90.00
_cell.angle_beta   90.00
_cell.angle_gamma   90.00
#
_symmetry.space_group_name_H-M   'P 1'
#
loop_
_entity.id
_entity.type
_entity.pdbx_description
1 polymer ?
#
loop_
_entity_poly.entity_id
_entity_poly.type
_entity_poly.pdbx_seq_one_letter_code
_entity_poly.pdbx_strand_id
1 'polypeptide(L)'
;MMGEKRMQIKESNQQQKVKVSIYTRNTSIEQSKGHRLYRDIQVLKEMYVKMGYEIPQIYFNVACQGNGIEDRKALKQLLKDVSLGLIDVVLVWYLFSLSSNATDLLKIKQFLDEHNVELCSATEPFDTSDFEGELHFQWMVSLIEDEHLTCKRDISLSSLARLIMTRGQSLKGGELNAELRNESIGTA
;
A
#
# COMPACT_ATOMS: atom_id res chain seq x y z
N MET A 1 -7.72 7.64 -0.84
CA MET A 1 -8.23 9.00 -0.51
C MET A 1 -8.32 9.04 0.99
N MET A 2 -7.78 10.08 1.64
CA MET A 2 -7.91 10.20 3.09
C MET A 2 -9.36 10.46 3.51
N GLY A 3 -9.81 9.81 4.58
CA GLY A 3 -11.21 9.80 5.00
C GLY A 3 -11.83 11.19 5.22
N GLU A 4 -13.07 11.37 4.76
CA GLU A 4 -13.90 12.59 4.87
C GLU A 4 -14.05 13.09 6.33
N LYS A 5 -13.90 12.19 7.29
CA LYS A 5 -14.04 12.45 8.73
C LYS A 5 -13.04 13.48 9.27
N ARG A 6 -11.83 13.58 8.68
CA ARG A 6 -10.81 14.58 9.08
C ARG A 6 -10.99 15.95 8.41
N MET A 7 -11.81 16.07 7.35
CA MET A 7 -12.20 17.39 6.84
C MET A 7 -13.13 18.11 7.84
N GLN A 8 -13.99 17.36 8.55
CA GLN A 8 -14.94 17.90 9.53
C GLN A 8 -14.32 18.20 10.91
N ILE A 9 -13.33 17.41 11.37
CA ILE A 9 -12.63 17.69 12.64
C ILE A 9 -11.84 19.02 12.58
N LYS A 10 -11.53 19.53 11.39
CA LYS A 10 -10.70 20.73 11.17
C LYS A 10 -11.42 22.07 11.32
N GLU A 11 -12.75 22.12 11.37
CA GLU A 11 -13.47 23.39 11.53
C GLU A 11 -13.39 23.96 12.97
N SER A 12 -13.03 23.14 13.96
CA SER A 12 -13.11 23.50 15.39
C SER A 12 -11.77 23.78 16.10
N ASN A 13 -10.60 23.59 15.46
CA ASN A 13 -9.30 23.95 16.05
C ASN A 13 -8.35 24.58 15.02
N GLN A 14 -7.90 25.81 15.29
CA GLN A 14 -6.95 26.53 14.43
C GLN A 14 -5.56 25.87 14.42
N GLN A 15 -5.12 25.53 13.20
CA GLN A 15 -3.77 25.75 12.66
C GLN A 15 -2.61 24.86 13.11
N GLN A 16 -2.71 23.55 12.90
CA GLN A 16 -1.51 22.77 12.58
C GLN A 16 -1.74 21.92 11.32
N LYS A 17 -0.90 22.14 10.29
CA LYS A 17 -0.95 21.33 9.07
C LYS A 17 -0.51 19.91 9.43
N VAL A 18 -1.25 18.93 8.93
CA VAL A 18 -0.93 17.51 9.12
C VAL A 18 0.38 17.22 8.39
N LYS A 19 1.34 16.63 9.11
CA LYS A 19 2.68 16.29 8.64
C LYS A 19 2.68 14.91 7.98
N VAL A 20 2.80 14.90 6.66
CA VAL A 20 2.79 13.69 5.83
C VAL A 20 4.21 13.41 5.33
N SER A 21 4.77 12.27 5.72
CA SER A 21 6.05 11.81 5.17
C SER A 21 5.84 10.80 4.06
N ILE A 22 6.60 10.92 2.98
CA ILE A 22 6.53 9.97 1.85
C ILE A 22 7.62 8.91 2.01
N TYR A 23 7.26 7.65 1.86
CA TYR A 23 8.20 6.54 1.76
C TYR A 23 8.01 5.73 0.47
N THR A 24 9.10 5.50 -0.27
CA THR A 24 9.07 4.69 -1.50
C THR A 24 10.39 3.97 -1.74
N ARG A 25 10.35 2.85 -2.48
CA ARG A 25 11.57 2.15 -2.92
C ARG A 25 11.41 1.58 -4.31
N ASN A 26 12.53 1.33 -4.97
CA ASN A 26 12.56 0.45 -6.12
C ASN A 26 12.36 -1.00 -5.67
N THR A 27 11.31 -1.63 -6.20
CA THR A 27 10.91 -3.01 -5.92
C THR A 27 11.41 -4.01 -6.95
N SER A 28 11.98 -3.52 -8.07
CA SER A 28 12.57 -4.31 -9.15
C SER A 28 13.98 -3.86 -9.49
N ILE A 29 14.83 -4.84 -9.80
CA ILE A 29 16.27 -4.69 -10.08
C ILE A 29 16.48 -4.00 -11.44
N GLU A 30 15.62 -4.29 -12.43
CA GLU A 30 15.66 -3.65 -13.76
C GLU A 30 15.35 -2.15 -13.71
N GLN A 31 14.69 -1.69 -12.64
CA GLN A 31 14.25 -0.30 -12.47
C GLN A 31 15.28 0.60 -11.77
N SER A 32 16.53 0.14 -11.63
CA SER A 32 17.62 0.80 -10.89
C SER A 32 17.99 2.22 -11.33
N LYS A 33 17.49 2.71 -12.47
CA LYS A 33 17.74 4.10 -12.94
C LYS A 33 17.00 5.19 -12.15
N GLY A 34 16.09 4.84 -11.22
CA GLY A 34 15.49 5.79 -10.27
C GLY A 34 14.54 6.85 -10.84
N HIS A 35 14.52 7.09 -12.16
CA HIS A 35 13.69 8.12 -12.80
C HIS A 35 12.18 8.01 -12.49
N ARG A 36 11.67 6.78 -12.37
CA ARG A 36 10.27 6.53 -11.97
C ARG A 36 10.03 6.96 -10.52
N LEU A 37 10.90 6.55 -9.60
CA LEU A 37 10.80 6.86 -8.18
C LEU A 37 10.81 8.39 -7.94
N TYR A 38 11.69 9.12 -8.61
CA TYR A 38 11.70 10.59 -8.52
C TYR A 38 10.41 11.22 -9.07
N ARG A 39 9.88 10.70 -10.17
CA ARG A 39 8.61 11.17 -10.74
C ARG A 39 7.45 10.92 -9.78
N ASP A 40 7.35 9.71 -9.24
CA ASP A 40 6.30 9.31 -8.31
C ASP A 40 6.33 10.20 -7.05
N ILE A 41 7.52 10.45 -6.50
CA ILE A 41 7.72 11.39 -5.38
C ILE A 41 7.22 12.80 -5.73
N GLN A 42 7.58 13.34 -6.90
CA GLN A 42 7.17 14.69 -7.29
C GLN A 42 5.65 14.79 -7.43
N VAL A 43 5.02 13.82 -8.08
CA VAL A 43 3.56 13.76 -8.22
C VAL A 43 2.87 13.76 -6.85
N LEU A 44 3.33 12.90 -5.92
CA LEU A 44 2.78 12.86 -4.57
C LEU A 44 2.99 14.17 -3.82
N LYS A 45 4.21 14.72 -3.90
CA LYS A 45 4.55 15.97 -3.22
C LYS A 45 3.66 17.11 -3.67
N GLU A 46 3.52 17.31 -4.97
CA GLU A 46 2.68 18.36 -5.53
C GLU A 46 1.21 18.17 -5.15
N MET A 47 0.69 16.94 -5.22
CA MET A 47 -0.70 16.64 -4.92
C MET A 47 -1.04 16.94 -3.44
N TYR A 48 -0.24 16.44 -2.50
CA TYR A 48 -0.52 16.61 -1.07
C TYR A 48 -0.23 18.03 -0.57
N VAL A 49 0.76 18.73 -1.15
CA VAL A 49 0.95 20.17 -0.86
C VAL A 49 -0.26 20.97 -1.34
N LYS A 50 -0.81 20.69 -2.53
CA LYS A 50 -2.04 21.34 -3.03
C LYS A 50 -3.25 21.07 -2.15
N MET A 51 -3.33 19.90 -1.52
CA MET A 51 -4.37 19.55 -0.54
C MET A 51 -4.16 20.18 0.85
N GLY A 52 -3.08 20.95 1.05
CA GLY A 52 -2.82 21.69 2.29
C GLY A 52 -2.04 20.92 3.36
N TYR A 53 -1.47 19.75 3.03
CA TYR A 53 -0.59 19.00 3.92
C TYR A 53 0.83 19.57 3.94
N GLU A 54 1.55 19.31 5.03
CA GLU A 54 2.97 19.60 5.15
C GLU A 54 3.78 18.33 4.87
N ILE A 55 4.83 18.42 4.05
CA ILE A 55 5.71 17.29 3.74
C ILE A 55 7.09 17.60 4.27
N PRO A 56 7.37 17.30 5.55
CA PRO A 56 8.63 17.69 6.19
C PRO A 56 9.81 16.90 5.62
N GLN A 57 9.62 15.62 5.32
CA GLN A 57 10.69 14.72 4.90
C GLN A 57 10.17 13.65 3.93
N ILE A 58 11.06 13.24 3.01
CA ILE A 58 10.81 12.17 2.05
C ILE A 58 11.94 11.14 2.20
N TYR A 59 11.55 9.88 2.32
CA TYR A 59 12.44 8.75 2.56
C TYR A 59 12.37 7.81 1.35
N PHE A 60 13.52 7.48 0.78
CA PHE A 60 13.52 6.56 -0.36
C PHE A 60 14.78 5.70 -0.46
N ASN A 61 14.62 4.53 -1.07
CA ASN A 61 15.69 3.59 -1.37
C ASN A 61 15.75 3.32 -2.88
N VAL A 62 16.85 3.73 -3.52
CA VAL A 62 17.06 3.53 -4.97
C VAL A 62 17.48 2.09 -5.29
N ALA A 63 18.18 1.44 -4.37
CA ALA A 63 18.62 0.05 -4.53
C ALA A 63 17.55 -0.94 -4.05
N CYS A 64 17.34 -2.02 -4.81
CA CYS A 64 16.46 -3.14 -4.44
C CYS A 64 17.14 -4.13 -3.48
N GLN A 65 18.48 -4.09 -3.31
CA GLN A 65 19.21 -4.99 -2.43
C GLN A 65 19.05 -4.60 -0.95
N GLY A 66 18.77 -5.59 -0.10
CA GLY A 66 18.45 -5.41 1.32
C GLY A 66 16.99 -5.73 1.62
N ASN A 67 16.70 -7.00 1.91
CA ASN A 67 15.34 -7.47 2.17
C ASN A 67 14.90 -7.25 3.62
N GLY A 68 15.82 -7.00 4.55
CA GLY A 68 15.48 -6.72 5.95
C GLY A 68 15.32 -5.22 6.21
N ILE A 69 14.53 -4.87 7.24
CA ILE A 69 14.50 -3.49 7.81
C ILE A 69 15.93 -3.05 8.19
N GLU A 70 16.76 -4.01 8.62
CA GLU A 70 18.17 -3.87 8.96
C GLU A 70 19.00 -3.11 7.91
N ASP A 71 18.77 -3.42 6.63
CA ASP A 71 19.54 -2.87 5.50
C ASP A 71 18.96 -1.55 4.98
N ARG A 72 17.75 -1.19 5.43
CA ARG A 72 16.97 -0.08 4.87
C ARG A 72 17.16 1.20 5.68
N LYS A 73 18.27 1.89 5.45
CA LYS A 73 18.61 3.16 6.14
C LYS A 73 17.48 4.21 6.12
N ALA A 74 16.79 4.40 4.98
CA ALA A 74 15.73 5.39 4.89
C ALA A 74 14.46 4.97 5.68
N LEU A 75 14.14 3.67 5.72
CA LEU A 75 13.06 3.15 6.56
C LEU A 75 13.40 3.30 8.04
N LYS A 76 14.64 2.99 8.46
CA LYS A 76 15.09 3.20 9.84
C LYS A 76 14.98 4.67 10.24
N GLN A 77 15.37 5.59 9.35
CA GLN A 77 15.23 7.01 9.60
C GLN A 77 13.76 7.45 9.70
N LEU A 78 12.88 6.96 8.81
CA LEU A 78 11.43 7.19 8.90
C LEU A 78 10.88 6.76 10.27
N LEU A 79 11.16 5.54 10.71
CA LEU A 79 10.67 5.01 11.99
C LEU A 79 11.23 5.80 13.18
N LYS A 80 12.47 6.28 13.09
CA LYS A 80 13.05 7.19 14.08
C LYS A 80 12.29 8.51 14.13
N ASP A 81 12.00 9.12 12.99
CA ASP A 81 11.33 10.41 12.94
C ASP A 81 9.84 10.30 13.36
N VAL A 82 9.21 9.13 13.14
CA VAL A 82 7.94 8.76 13.77
C VAL A 82 8.06 8.74 15.30
N SER A 83 9.09 8.08 15.86
CA SER A 83 9.29 8.03 17.32
C SER A 83 9.51 9.40 17.97
N LEU A 84 9.96 10.39 17.18
CA LEU A 84 10.15 11.78 17.61
C LEU A 84 8.88 12.65 17.49
N GLY A 85 7.75 12.09 17.01
CA GLY A 85 6.50 12.84 16.81
C GLY A 85 6.57 13.86 15.66
N LEU A 86 7.49 13.66 14.71
CA LEU A 86 7.69 14.56 13.57
C LEU A 86 6.75 14.25 12.40
N ILE A 87 5.98 13.17 12.49
CA ILE A 87 5.18 12.61 11.40
C ILE A 87 3.83 12.22 11.96
N ASP A 88 2.76 12.69 11.32
CA ASP A 88 1.39 12.29 11.66
C ASP A 88 0.90 11.17 10.72
N VAL A 89 1.44 11.12 9.50
CA VAL A 89 1.02 10.19 8.45
C VAL A 89 2.24 9.72 7.66
N VAL A 90 2.33 8.41 7.43
CA VAL A 90 3.22 7.79 6.45
C VAL A 90 2.44 7.51 5.17
N LEU A 91 2.85 8.16 4.08
CA LEU A 91 2.31 7.93 2.74
C LEU A 91 3.25 7.05 1.92
N VAL A 92 2.71 5.96 1.38
CA VAL A 92 3.45 5.03 0.53
C VAL A 92 2.87 4.99 -0.88
N TRP A 93 3.70 4.67 -1.86
CA TRP A 93 3.22 4.56 -3.25
C TRP A 93 2.36 3.30 -3.43
N TYR A 94 2.81 2.13 -2.98
CA TYR A 94 2.02 0.90 -2.80
C TYR A 94 2.67 0.00 -1.74
N LEU A 95 1.91 -0.93 -1.15
CA LEU A 95 2.33 -1.64 0.08
C LEU A 95 3.67 -2.41 -0.03
N PHE A 96 3.96 -3.05 -1.17
CA PHE A 96 5.25 -3.73 -1.41
C PHE A 96 6.48 -2.80 -1.35
N SER A 97 6.30 -1.48 -1.45
CA SER A 97 7.40 -0.55 -1.25
C SER A 97 7.90 -0.58 0.20
N LEU A 98 7.00 -0.81 1.18
CA LEU A 98 7.35 -0.97 2.60
C LEU A 98 8.07 -2.27 2.87
N SER A 99 7.45 -3.41 2.57
CA SER A 99 8.08 -4.72 2.65
C SER A 99 7.34 -5.73 1.79
N SER A 100 8.05 -6.78 1.40
CA SER A 100 7.47 -7.96 0.75
C SER A 100 7.31 -9.13 1.73
N ASN A 101 7.38 -8.84 3.03
CA ASN A 101 7.21 -9.80 4.10
C ASN A 101 6.02 -9.32 4.95
N ALA A 102 5.02 -10.16 5.09
CA ALA A 102 3.80 -9.85 5.83
C ALA A 102 4.08 -9.51 7.31
N THR A 103 4.94 -10.28 7.96
CA THR A 103 5.36 -10.04 9.36
C THR A 103 6.01 -8.68 9.54
N ASP A 104 6.87 -8.25 8.60
CA ASP A 104 7.49 -6.93 8.65
C ASP A 104 6.45 -5.82 8.51
N LEU A 105 5.46 -5.99 7.63
CA LEU A 105 4.39 -4.99 7.45
C LEU A 105 3.54 -4.84 8.69
N LEU A 106 3.19 -5.95 9.34
CA LEU A 106 2.44 -5.94 10.59
C LEU A 106 3.25 -5.27 11.72
N LYS A 107 4.54 -5.55 11.83
CA LYS A 107 5.43 -4.89 12.80
C LYS A 107 5.53 -3.39 12.55
N ILE A 108 5.68 -2.98 11.29
CA ILE A 108 5.71 -1.55 10.92
C ILE A 108 4.38 -0.91 11.28
N LYS A 109 3.25 -1.53 10.92
CA LYS A 109 1.91 -1.01 11.22
C LYS A 109 1.70 -0.85 12.72
N GLN A 110 1.99 -1.88 13.51
CA GLN A 110 1.90 -1.83 14.97
C GLN A 110 2.75 -0.70 15.53
N PHE A 111 3.99 -0.54 15.06
CA PHE A 111 4.86 0.55 15.50
C PHE A 111 4.26 1.93 15.16
N LEU A 112 3.67 2.10 13.98
CA LEU A 112 3.01 3.36 13.61
C LEU A 112 1.78 3.63 14.52
N ASP A 113 0.97 2.60 14.78
CA ASP A 113 -0.21 2.70 15.65
C ASP A 113 0.18 3.10 17.09
N GLU A 114 1.24 2.51 17.64
CA GLU A 114 1.78 2.85 18.97
C GLU A 114 2.18 4.33 19.07
N HIS A 115 2.51 4.98 17.95
CA HIS A 115 2.88 6.39 17.87
C HIS A 115 1.77 7.29 17.33
N ASN A 116 0.54 6.78 17.18
CA ASN A 116 -0.60 7.49 16.59
C ASN A 116 -0.33 8.01 15.17
N VAL A 117 0.45 7.27 14.39
CA VAL A 117 0.78 7.60 13.01
C VAL A 117 -0.01 6.73 12.05
N GLU A 118 -0.67 7.35 11.08
CA GLU A 118 -1.51 6.64 10.11
C GLU A 118 -0.67 6.14 8.92
N LEU A 119 -1.04 4.99 8.37
CA LEU A 119 -0.46 4.46 7.14
C LEU A 119 -1.45 4.61 5.98
N CYS A 120 -1.04 5.32 4.94
CA CYS A 120 -1.85 5.58 3.75
C CYS A 120 -1.11 5.15 2.48
N SER A 121 -1.86 4.69 1.49
CA SER A 121 -1.33 4.49 0.13
C SER A 121 -1.87 5.52 -0.85
N ALA A 122 -1.01 5.94 -1.77
CA ALA A 122 -1.38 6.85 -2.84
C ALA A 122 -2.06 6.15 -4.02
N THR A 123 -1.69 4.89 -4.30
CA THR A 123 -2.20 4.14 -5.47
C THR A 123 -3.17 3.03 -5.11
N GLU A 124 -3.25 2.66 -3.83
CA GLU A 124 -4.15 1.63 -3.32
C GLU A 124 -5.19 2.27 -2.40
N PRO A 125 -6.44 1.81 -2.45
CA PRO A 125 -7.55 2.43 -1.73
C PRO A 125 -7.56 2.01 -0.26
N PHE A 126 -6.46 2.24 0.46
CA PHE A 126 -6.43 2.06 1.90
C PHE A 126 -5.85 3.28 2.61
N ASP A 127 -6.53 3.61 3.71
CA ASP A 127 -6.17 4.61 4.70
C ASP A 127 -6.49 3.97 6.06
N THR A 128 -5.47 3.61 6.84
CA THR A 128 -5.68 2.90 8.10
C THR A 128 -6.24 3.78 9.22
N SER A 129 -6.66 5.01 8.92
CA SER A 129 -7.39 5.88 9.86
C SER A 129 -8.86 5.46 10.07
N ASP A 130 -9.41 4.66 9.15
CA ASP A 130 -10.76 4.13 9.26
C ASP A 130 -10.80 2.59 9.19
N PHE A 131 -11.95 2.03 9.56
CA PHE A 131 -12.14 0.57 9.65
C PHE A 131 -12.02 -0.12 8.29
N GLU A 132 -12.54 0.50 7.23
CA GLU A 132 -12.51 -0.07 5.88
C GLU A 132 -11.08 -0.13 5.36
N GLY A 133 -10.29 0.91 5.59
CA GLY A 133 -8.88 0.94 5.23
C GLY A 133 -8.01 0.02 6.07
N GLU A 134 -8.31 -0.16 7.36
CA GLU A 134 -7.66 -1.18 8.20
C GLU A 134 -7.97 -2.59 7.68
N LEU A 135 -9.24 -2.89 7.37
CA LEU A 135 -9.64 -4.18 6.79
C LEU A 135 -8.95 -4.43 5.44
N HIS A 136 -8.88 -3.40 4.59
CA HIS A 136 -8.19 -3.48 3.30
C HIS A 136 -6.68 -3.71 3.49
N PHE A 137 -6.06 -3.07 4.48
CA PHE A 137 -4.67 -3.31 4.85
C PHE A 137 -4.43 -4.79 5.20
N GLN A 138 -5.25 -5.35 6.10
CA GLN A 138 -5.15 -6.76 6.51
C GLN A 138 -5.33 -7.71 5.31
N TRP A 139 -6.24 -7.40 4.40
CA TRP A 139 -6.44 -8.19 3.18
C TRP A 139 -5.25 -8.14 2.24
N MET A 140 -4.59 -7.00 2.08
CA MET A 140 -3.37 -6.98 1.25
C MET A 140 -2.22 -7.70 1.94
N VAL A 141 -2.10 -7.64 3.27
CA VAL A 141 -1.09 -8.40 4.01
C VAL A 141 -1.24 -9.89 3.77
N SER A 142 -2.47 -10.44 3.77
CA SER A 142 -2.69 -11.86 3.45
C SER A 142 -2.34 -12.23 2.01
N LEU A 143 -2.50 -11.31 1.04
CA LEU A 143 -2.02 -11.51 -0.33
C LEU A 143 -0.49 -11.58 -0.41
N ILE A 144 0.23 -10.93 0.51
CA ILE A 144 1.70 -10.94 0.52
C ILE A 144 2.24 -12.27 1.06
N GLU A 145 1.48 -12.98 1.89
CA GLU A 145 1.82 -14.33 2.36
C GLU A 145 1.90 -15.34 1.21
N ASP A 146 1.21 -15.08 0.09
CA ASP A 146 1.36 -15.87 -1.12
C ASP A 146 2.70 -15.57 -1.81
N GLU A 147 3.60 -16.55 -1.76
CA GLU A 147 4.93 -16.49 -2.36
C GLU A 147 4.90 -16.23 -3.87
N HIS A 148 3.86 -16.69 -4.58
CA HIS A 148 3.66 -16.45 -6.01
C HIS A 148 3.25 -15.01 -6.32
N LEU A 149 2.68 -14.30 -5.36
CA LEU A 149 2.36 -12.88 -5.48
C LEU A 149 3.55 -12.01 -5.10
N THR A 150 4.34 -12.46 -4.14
CA THR A 150 5.59 -11.81 -3.72
C THR A 150 6.64 -11.74 -4.84
N CYS A 151 6.56 -12.58 -5.88
CA CYS A 151 7.44 -12.48 -7.05
C CYS A 151 6.98 -11.41 -8.08
N LYS A 152 5.77 -10.86 -7.95
CA LYS A 152 5.18 -9.87 -8.89
C LYS A 152 5.21 -8.44 -8.37
N ARG A 153 6.36 -8.00 -7.84
CA ARG A 153 6.53 -6.70 -7.16
C ARG A 153 6.45 -5.46 -8.06
N ASP A 154 6.46 -5.69 -9.38
CA ASP A 154 6.28 -4.65 -10.40
C ASP A 154 4.84 -4.17 -10.54
N ILE A 155 3.88 -4.91 -9.97
CA ILE A 155 2.44 -4.66 -10.07
C ILE A 155 1.91 -4.29 -8.67
N SER A 156 0.96 -3.35 -8.59
CA SER A 156 0.30 -3.03 -7.32
C SER A 156 -0.55 -4.21 -6.82
N LEU A 157 -0.72 -4.35 -5.50
CA LEU A 157 -1.56 -5.40 -4.92
C LEU A 157 -3.01 -5.23 -5.34
N SER A 158 -3.48 -3.99 -5.49
CA SER A 158 -4.82 -3.69 -6.02
C SER A 158 -5.05 -4.27 -7.43
N SER A 159 -4.06 -4.17 -8.31
CA SER A 159 -4.12 -4.72 -9.67
C SER A 159 -4.03 -6.24 -9.67
N LEU A 160 -3.22 -6.80 -8.76
CA LEU A 160 -3.07 -8.23 -8.59
C LEU A 160 -4.34 -8.89 -8.04
N ALA A 161 -4.96 -8.28 -7.02
CA ALA A 161 -6.24 -8.70 -6.47
C ALA A 161 -7.32 -8.72 -7.56
N ARG A 162 -7.38 -7.68 -8.40
CA ARG A 162 -8.29 -7.64 -9.55
C ARG A 162 -8.05 -8.83 -10.49
N LEU A 163 -6.79 -9.11 -10.85
CA LEU A 163 -6.45 -10.22 -11.74
C LEU A 163 -6.86 -11.58 -11.17
N ILE A 164 -6.61 -11.81 -9.88
CA ILE A 164 -6.98 -13.05 -9.17
C ILE A 164 -8.51 -13.20 -9.17
N MET A 165 -9.24 -12.14 -8.83
CA MET A 165 -10.70 -12.16 -8.79
C MET A 165 -11.30 -12.43 -10.19
N THR A 166 -10.78 -11.81 -11.25
CA THR A 166 -11.24 -12.05 -12.62
C THR A 166 -10.95 -13.50 -13.05
N ARG A 167 -9.80 -14.07 -12.69
CA ARG A 167 -9.50 -15.48 -13.00
C ARG A 167 -10.35 -16.47 -12.20
N GLY A 168 -10.64 -16.17 -10.93
CA GLY A 168 -11.56 -16.96 -10.11
C GLY A 168 -13.00 -16.97 -10.64
N GLN A 169 -13.47 -15.85 -11.21
CA GLN A 169 -14.78 -15.80 -11.89
C GLN A 169 -14.80 -16.59 -13.20
N SER A 170 -13.68 -16.61 -13.95
CA SER A 170 -13.58 -17.39 -15.19
C SER A 170 -13.64 -18.91 -14.96
N LEU A 171 -13.30 -19.40 -13.76
CA LEU A 171 -13.45 -20.81 -13.40
C LEU A 171 -14.90 -21.16 -13.01
N LYS A 172 -15.61 -20.24 -12.35
CA LYS A 172 -17.04 -20.43 -11.99
C LYS A 172 -18.00 -20.41 -13.19
N GLY A 173 -17.61 -19.79 -14.31
CA GLY A 173 -18.40 -19.79 -15.55
C GLY A 173 -18.23 -21.03 -16.43
N GLY A 174 -17.27 -21.91 -16.14
CA GLY A 174 -16.98 -23.12 -16.91
C GLY A 174 -17.79 -24.34 -16.46
N GLU A 175 -18.14 -24.43 -15.18
CA GLU A 175 -18.80 -25.63 -14.62
C GLU A 175 -20.31 -25.68 -14.93
N LEU A 176 -20.98 -24.53 -15.06
CA LEU A 176 -22.42 -24.48 -15.38
C LEU A 176 -22.77 -24.92 -16.81
N ASN A 177 -21.79 -25.00 -17.72
CA ASN A 177 -22.03 -25.43 -19.11
C ASN A 177 -21.69 -26.92 -19.37
N ALA A 178 -21.09 -27.60 -18.39
CA ALA A 178 -20.75 -29.03 -18.51
C ALA A 178 -21.91 -29.94 -18.11
N GLU A 179 -22.78 -29.50 -17.20
CA GLU A 179 -23.93 -30.30 -16.72
C GLU A 179 -25.12 -30.30 -17.70
N LEU A 180 -25.25 -29.29 -18.57
CA LEU A 180 -26.35 -29.18 -19.54
C LEU A 180 -26.17 -30.02 -20.82
N ARG A 181 -25.09 -30.80 -20.95
CA ARG A 181 -24.86 -31.67 -22.13
C ARG A 181 -25.18 -33.16 -21.92
N ASN A 182 -25.49 -33.60 -20.70
CA ASN A 182 -25.73 -35.02 -20.40
C ASN A 182 -27.21 -35.41 -20.30
N GLU A 183 -28.17 -34.48 -20.43
CA GLU A 183 -29.61 -34.80 -20.36
C GLU A 183 -30.30 -34.97 -21.73
N SER A 184 -29.56 -35.06 -22.83
CA SER A 184 -30.16 -35.21 -24.19
C SER A 184 -29.90 -36.55 -24.87
N ILE A 185 -29.43 -37.58 -24.15
CA ILE A 185 -29.32 -38.95 -24.69
C ILE A 185 -30.22 -39.87 -23.88
N GLY A 186 -31.50 -39.88 -24.25
CA GLY A 186 -32.53 -40.69 -23.62
C GLY A 186 -33.82 -40.69 -24.42
N THR A 187 -33.78 -41.15 -25.67
CA THR A 187 -34.97 -41.61 -26.41
C THR A 187 -34.55 -42.68 -27.42
N ALA A 188 -34.80 -43.93 -27.06
CA ALA A 188 -35.08 -45.05 -27.94
C ALA A 188 -36.08 -45.96 -27.22
#